data_AF-A0A4U8VYB4-F1
#
_entry.id   AF-A0A4U8VYB4-F1
#
_cell.length_a   1.000
_cell.length_b   1.000
_cell.length_c   1.000
_cell.angle_alpha   90.00
_cell.angle_beta   90.00
_cell.angle_gamma   90.00
#
_symmetry.space_group_name_H-M   'P 1'
#
loop_
_entity.id
_entity.type
_entity.pdbx_description
1 polymer ?
#
loop_
_entity_poly.entity_id
_entity_poly.type
_entity_poly.pdbx_seq_one_letter_code
_entity_poly.pdbx_strand_id
1 'polypeptide(L)' 'MSTGAIIMMIIAITVVWGGLAASILLLRRFPEAPEDEG' A
#
# COMPACT_ATOMS: atom_id res chain seq x y z
N MET A 1 2.60 -9.84 -26.62
CA MET A 1 3.09 -9.24 -25.36
C MET A 1 3.91 -10.30 -24.64
N SER A 2 5.20 -10.06 -24.39
CA SER A 2 6.05 -11.05 -23.71
C SER A 2 5.63 -11.21 -22.24
N THR A 3 5.55 -12.45 -21.73
CA THR A 3 5.29 -12.74 -20.31
C THR A 3 6.23 -11.96 -19.39
N GLY A 4 7.49 -11.76 -19.81
CA GLY A 4 8.45 -10.95 -19.06
C GLY A 4 8.05 -9.48 -18.93
N ALA A 5 7.39 -8.90 -19.94
CA ALA A 5 6.92 -7.52 -19.89
C ALA A 5 5.78 -7.34 -18.85
N ILE A 6 4.88 -8.32 -18.75
CA ILE A 6 3.79 -8.30 -17.76
C ILE A 6 4.35 -8.42 -16.34
N ILE A 7 5.32 -9.31 -16.12
CA ILE A 7 5.97 -9.48 -14.82
C ILE A 7 6.64 -8.17 -14.38
N MET A 8 7.40 -7.53 -15.27
CA MET A 8 8.04 -6.25 -14.98
C MET A 8 7.05 -5.13 -14.72
N MET A 9 5.92 -5.11 -15.44
CA MET A 9 4.85 -4.13 -15.21
C MET A 9 4.26 -4.27 -13.80
N ILE A 10 3.99 -5.51 -13.35
CA ILE A 10 3.48 -5.76 -12.00
C ILE A 10 4.51 -5.32 -10.95
N ILE A 11 5.79 -5.66 -11.13
CA ILE A 11 6.86 -5.23 -10.21
C ILE A 11 6.91 -3.71 -10.13
N ALA A 12 6.89 -3.00 -11.26
CA ALA A 12 6.93 -1.54 -11.28
C ALA A 12 5.75 -0.93 -10.51
N ILE A 13 4.53 -1.45 -10.71
CA ILE A 13 3.33 -1.00 -10.00
C ILE A 13 3.48 -1.26 -8.49
N THR A 14 3.90 -2.46 -8.09
CA THR A 14 4.09 -2.80 -6.67
C THR A 14 5.19 -2.00 -6.01
N VAL A 15 6.27 -1.63 -6.71
CA VAL A 15 7.34 -0.79 -6.15
C VAL A 15 6.86 0.65 -5.95
N VAL A 16 6.15 1.23 -6.91
CA VAL A 16 5.61 2.60 -6.81
C VAL A 16 4.56 2.70 -5.70
N TRP A 17 3.68 1.70 -5.60
CA TRP A 17 2.51 1.77 -4.72
C TRP A 17 2.62 0.92 -3.45
N GLY A 18 3.62 0.05 -3.34
CA GLY A 18 3.75 -0.90 -2.24
C GLY A 18 3.98 -0.23 -0.90
N GLY A 19 4.83 0.80 -0.84
CA GLY A 19 5.02 1.62 0.36
C GLY A 19 3.74 2.35 0.77
N LEU A 20 3.03 2.95 -0.20
CA LEU A 20 1.77 3.65 0.05
C LEU A 20 0.69 2.70 0.58
N ALA A 21 0.51 1.54 -0.05
CA ALA A 21 -0.46 0.53 0.38
C ALA A 21 -0.14 0.02 1.79
N ALA A 22 1.15 -0.21 2.11
CA ALA A 22 1.58 -0.61 3.44
C ALA A 22 1.30 0.48 4.50
N SER A 23 1.58 1.75 4.19
CA SER A 23 1.29 2.88 5.08
C SER A 23 -0.21 3.04 5.33
N ILE A 24 -1.05 2.93 4.29
CA ILE A 24 -2.51 2.98 4.44
C ILE A 24 -3.02 1.83 5.31
N LEU A 25 -2.49 0.62 5.11
CA LEU A 25 -2.86 -0.55 5.91
C LEU A 25 -2.44 -0.38 7.38
N LEU A 26 -1.26 0.19 7.62
CA LEU A 26 -0.74 0.45 8.95
C LEU A 26 -1.61 1.48 9.69
N LEU A 27 -1.95 2.59 9.03
CA LEU A 27 -2.85 3.63 9.57
C LEU A 27 -4.25 3.07 9.85
N ARG A 28 -4.78 2.20 8.98
CA ARG A 28 -6.06 1.51 9.22
C ARG A 28 -6.01 0.52 10.38
N ARG A 29 -4.86 -0.07 10.66
CA ARG A 29 -4.68 -1.08 11.71
C ARG A 29 -4.52 -0.46 13.10
N PHE A 30 -3.92 0.72 13.17
CA PHE A 30 -3.89 1.54 14.37
C PHE A 30 -4.68 2.82 14.12
N PRO A 31 -6.02 2.73 14.06
CA PRO A 31 -6.82 3.94 14.21
C PRO A 31 -6.48 4.47 15.60
N GLU A 32 -5.75 5.58 15.69
CA GLU A 32 -5.74 6.37 16.91
C GLU A 32 -7.22 6.60 17.23
N ALA A 33 -7.73 5.91 18.25
CA ALA A 33 -9.06 6.18 18.73
C ALA A 33 -9.05 7.67 19.07
N PRO A 34 -9.93 8.49 18.48
CA PRO A 34 -10.01 9.89 18.88
C PRO A 34 -10.12 9.87 20.40
N GLU A 35 -9.21 10.55 21.08
CA GLU A 35 -9.33 10.74 22.52
C GLU A 35 -10.72 11.34 22.72
N ASP A 36 -11.60 10.55 23.34
CA ASP A 36 -12.96 10.95 23.67
C ASP A 36 -12.82 12.04 24.74
N GLU A 37 -12.65 13.28 24.27
CA GLU A 37 -12.62 14.49 25.09
C GLU A 37 -14.03 14.67 25.67
N GLY A 38 -14.26 14.02 26.82
CA GLY A 38 -15.43 14.21 27.69
C GLY A 38 -15.39 15.52 28.47
#